data_AF-L0D7I9-F1
#
_entry.id   AF-L0D7I9-F1
#
_cell.length_a   1.000
_cell.length_b   1.000
_cell.length_c   1.000
_cell.angle_alpha   90.00
_cell.angle_beta   90.00
_cell.angle_gamma   90.00
#
_symmetry.space_group_name_H-M   'P 1'
#
loop_
_entity.id
_entity.type
_entity.pdbx_description
1 polymer ?
#
loop_
_entity_poly.entity_id
_entity_poly.type
_entity_poly.pdbx_seq_one_letter_code
_entity_poly.pdbx_strand_id
1 'polypeptide(L)'
;MTPSLERLAELVRQAEAKSRAKKLGAETQQAAEQFRTAEVRANRAAQRLREVRPVRIRELEQAEVDEQHLKELVRKLAQYKAALDSDADPENLIADAQTEIERKKREAQAEIESVSRESDEARRELRTAMDHYQQLRRELDRLQPQLADKFSNEDRLLWDAEMHFPGGQFQTLAREVEASLNYFGMLGKLEQYSQLKIWIGRFRMHQAANDGEMTEENQALSQRTFHQLKTLSKQYEPGYIEAFRHDFHTDWAAYVAEAQEQLLLATETARRSKDWEQQRQESQARDLERQQLNREAGLAALEELKALMARTSLPDEGVEEFLIQLKQVVSGLGASDPTLLELVMPYREVISGGNGLRALRRNLDRIRQEESKDDDTLQERYEDLISATQGLRVLMIGGSVREDVRRTLQRLFEFDKLDWEPYEDAKPAMLDSIERRVRNHGVDLVLILKSFIGHHVPERLRPLCEQQGIPCLMVERGYGPTQVGETLRRGLLKSA
;
A
#
# COMPACT_ATOMS: atom_id res chain seq x y z
N MET A 1 -72.97 -33.13 27.10
CA MET A 1 -73.19 -33.76 25.78
C MET A 1 -72.66 -35.19 25.84
N THR A 2 -73.10 -36.10 24.96
CA THR A 2 -72.44 -37.42 24.91
C THR A 2 -71.06 -37.28 24.27
N PRO A 3 -70.04 -38.03 24.72
CA PRO A 3 -68.68 -37.96 24.16
C PRO A 3 -68.62 -38.27 22.66
N SER A 4 -69.63 -38.97 22.11
CA SER A 4 -69.80 -39.20 20.68
C SER A 4 -70.16 -37.93 19.90
N LEU A 5 -71.03 -37.06 20.45
CA LEU A 5 -71.41 -35.80 19.82
C LEU A 5 -70.26 -34.79 19.84
N GLU A 6 -69.47 -34.76 20.91
CA GLU A 6 -68.27 -33.92 20.99
C GLU A 6 -67.22 -34.33 19.95
N ARG A 7 -66.98 -35.64 19.77
CA ARG A 7 -66.09 -36.16 18.72
C ARG A 7 -66.60 -35.84 17.32
N LEU A 8 -67.91 -35.95 17.06
CA LEU A 8 -68.49 -35.57 15.77
C LEU A 8 -68.37 -34.06 15.51
N ALA A 9 -68.63 -33.21 16.51
CA ALA A 9 -68.47 -31.77 16.39
C ALA A 9 -67.00 -31.36 16.17
N GLU A 10 -66.05 -32.09 16.75
CA GLU A 10 -64.61 -31.90 16.48
C GLU A 10 -64.25 -32.30 15.04
N LEU A 11 -64.75 -33.43 14.55
CA LEU A 11 -64.52 -33.89 13.17
C LEU A 11 -65.12 -32.92 12.13
N VAL A 12 -66.32 -32.37 12.38
CA VAL A 12 -66.92 -31.35 11.51
C VAL A 12 -66.07 -30.08 11.50
N ARG A 13 -65.62 -29.59 12.65
CA ARG A 13 -64.71 -28.43 12.72
C ARG A 13 -63.40 -28.68 11.98
N GLN A 14 -62.83 -29.89 12.08
CA GLN A 14 -61.64 -30.27 11.33
C GLN A 14 -61.89 -30.33 9.82
N ALA A 15 -63.03 -30.87 9.39
CA ALA A 15 -63.41 -30.94 7.97
C ALA A 15 -63.66 -29.55 7.38
N GLU A 16 -64.34 -28.66 8.11
CA GLU A 16 -64.57 -27.27 7.73
C GLU A 16 -63.26 -26.49 7.65
N ALA A 17 -62.37 -26.64 8.64
CA ALA A 17 -61.05 -26.02 8.62
C ALA A 17 -60.22 -26.50 7.41
N LYS A 18 -60.23 -27.80 7.12
CA LYS A 18 -59.53 -28.38 5.96
C LYS A 18 -60.10 -27.89 4.63
N SER A 19 -61.43 -27.78 4.52
CA SER A 19 -62.13 -27.26 3.34
C SER A 19 -61.81 -25.78 3.12
N ARG A 20 -61.94 -24.96 4.16
CA ARG A 20 -61.60 -23.53 4.12
C ARG A 20 -60.15 -23.31 3.74
N ALA A 21 -59.24 -24.10 4.30
CA ALA A 21 -57.83 -23.93 4.03
C ALA A 21 -57.44 -24.38 2.60
N LYS A 22 -58.08 -25.42 2.06
CA LYS A 22 -57.96 -25.78 0.64
C LYS A 22 -58.46 -24.65 -0.27
N LYS A 23 -59.59 -24.03 0.09
CA LYS A 23 -60.15 -22.88 -0.65
C LYS A 23 -59.20 -21.67 -0.59
N LEU A 24 -58.68 -21.35 0.59
CA LEU A 24 -57.71 -20.28 0.80
C LEU A 24 -56.43 -20.49 0.00
N GLY A 25 -55.92 -21.73 -0.09
CA GLY A 25 -54.78 -22.06 -0.94
C GLY A 25 -55.04 -21.78 -2.42
N ALA A 26 -56.23 -22.09 -2.93
CA ALA A 26 -56.62 -21.79 -4.31
C ALA A 26 -56.81 -20.27 -4.55
N GLU A 27 -57.45 -19.57 -3.60
CA GLU A 27 -57.60 -18.10 -3.65
C GLU A 27 -56.22 -17.40 -3.61
N THR A 28 -55.29 -17.88 -2.78
CA THR A 28 -53.91 -17.35 -2.71
C THR A 28 -53.15 -17.58 -4.01
N GLN A 29 -53.32 -18.76 -4.64
CA GLN A 29 -52.72 -19.05 -5.95
C GLN A 29 -53.24 -18.13 -7.05
N GLN A 30 -54.56 -17.87 -7.06
CA GLN A 30 -55.17 -16.94 -8.00
C GLN A 30 -54.70 -15.50 -7.77
N ALA A 31 -54.61 -15.06 -6.51
CA ALA A 31 -54.08 -13.75 -6.16
C ALA A 31 -52.61 -13.60 -6.56
N ALA A 32 -51.80 -14.66 -6.42
CA ALA A 32 -50.42 -14.69 -6.90
C ALA A 32 -50.32 -14.55 -8.43
N GLU A 33 -51.21 -15.16 -9.19
CA GLU A 33 -51.27 -15.00 -10.66
C GLU A 33 -51.65 -13.58 -11.08
N GLN A 34 -52.62 -12.97 -10.39
CA GLN A 34 -53.00 -11.57 -10.60
C GLN A 34 -51.84 -10.64 -10.26
N PHE A 35 -51.17 -10.87 -9.12
CA PHE A 35 -49.99 -10.13 -8.69
C PHE A 35 -48.87 -10.22 -9.74
N ARG A 36 -48.52 -11.41 -10.23
CA ARG A 36 -47.53 -11.59 -11.31
C ARG A 36 -47.89 -10.83 -12.57
N THR A 37 -49.17 -10.86 -12.96
CA THR A 37 -49.63 -10.16 -14.17
C THR A 37 -49.52 -8.63 -13.99
N ALA A 38 -49.91 -8.12 -12.83
CA ALA A 38 -49.80 -6.71 -12.49
C ALA A 38 -48.34 -6.24 -12.41
N GLU A 39 -47.45 -7.09 -11.88
CA GLU A 39 -46.01 -6.82 -11.77
C GLU A 39 -45.37 -6.71 -13.16
N VAL A 40 -45.64 -7.66 -14.07
CA VAL A 40 -45.18 -7.59 -15.45
C VAL A 40 -45.71 -6.35 -16.16
N ARG A 41 -46.97 -5.97 -15.93
CA ARG A 41 -47.56 -4.75 -16.51
C ARG A 41 -46.89 -3.48 -15.98
N ALA A 42 -46.69 -3.39 -14.66
CA ALA A 42 -46.01 -2.27 -14.03
C ALA A 42 -44.56 -2.13 -14.51
N ASN A 43 -43.84 -3.24 -14.66
CA ASN A 43 -42.48 -3.25 -15.20
C ASN A 43 -42.43 -2.76 -16.66
N ARG A 44 -43.35 -3.23 -17.50
CA ARG A 44 -43.44 -2.76 -18.90
C ARG A 44 -43.78 -1.27 -18.99
N ALA A 45 -44.73 -0.79 -18.20
CA ALA A 45 -45.09 0.63 -18.18
C ALA A 45 -43.93 1.49 -17.65
N ALA A 46 -43.23 1.05 -16.61
CA ALA A 46 -42.05 1.73 -16.08
C ALA A 46 -40.89 1.74 -17.09
N GLN A 47 -40.66 0.64 -17.81
CA GLN A 47 -39.66 0.57 -18.88
C GLN A 47 -40.00 1.55 -20.01
N ARG A 48 -41.25 1.53 -20.49
CA ARG A 48 -41.72 2.47 -21.53
C ARG A 48 -41.56 3.92 -21.09
N LEU A 49 -41.89 4.24 -19.84
CA LEU A 49 -41.68 5.58 -19.28
C LEU A 49 -40.19 5.98 -19.32
N ARG A 50 -39.28 5.08 -18.95
CA ARG A 50 -37.82 5.34 -18.99
C ARG A 50 -37.29 5.55 -20.40
N GLU A 51 -37.82 4.84 -21.39
CA GLU A 51 -37.37 4.92 -22.78
C GLU A 51 -37.96 6.14 -23.52
N VAL A 52 -39.27 6.38 -23.38
CA VAL A 52 -40.00 7.40 -24.15
C VAL A 52 -39.79 8.80 -23.57
N ARG A 53 -39.82 8.95 -22.24
CA ARG A 53 -39.80 10.28 -21.60
C ARG A 53 -38.54 11.10 -21.95
N PRO A 54 -37.31 10.58 -21.90
CA PRO A 54 -36.12 11.37 -22.24
C PRO A 54 -36.12 11.82 -23.70
N VAL A 55 -36.59 10.97 -24.62
CA VAL A 55 -36.69 11.31 -26.05
C VAL A 55 -37.66 12.47 -26.26
N ARG A 56 -38.85 12.38 -25.66
CA ARG A 56 -39.87 13.44 -25.77
C ARG A 56 -39.47 14.74 -25.07
N ILE A 57 -38.72 14.67 -23.97
CA ILE A 57 -38.14 15.88 -23.33
C ILE A 57 -37.16 16.57 -24.29
N ARG A 58 -36.27 15.81 -24.96
CA ARG A 58 -35.36 16.40 -25.96
C ARG A 58 -36.10 17.01 -27.15
N GLU A 59 -37.20 16.40 -27.59
CA GLU A 59 -38.04 16.99 -28.64
C GLU A 59 -38.72 18.29 -28.18
N LEU A 60 -39.14 18.38 -26.91
CA LEU A 60 -39.65 19.62 -26.33
C LEU A 60 -38.56 20.71 -26.29
N GLU A 61 -37.37 20.37 -25.78
CA GLU A 61 -36.22 21.29 -25.75
C GLU A 61 -35.85 21.76 -27.16
N GLN A 62 -35.82 20.85 -28.14
CA GLN A 62 -35.56 21.20 -29.53
C GLN A 62 -36.64 22.12 -30.10
N ALA A 63 -37.91 21.87 -29.80
CA ALA A 63 -39.01 22.74 -30.23
C ALA A 63 -38.93 24.13 -29.59
N GLU A 64 -38.41 24.26 -28.37
CA GLU A 64 -38.12 25.57 -27.75
C GLU A 64 -36.96 26.29 -28.45
N VAL A 65 -35.89 25.57 -28.83
CA VAL A 65 -34.79 26.12 -29.63
C VAL A 65 -35.29 26.59 -31.00
N ASP A 66 -36.12 25.78 -31.67
CA ASP A 66 -36.72 26.12 -32.96
C ASP A 66 -37.61 27.36 -32.84
N GLU A 67 -38.37 27.51 -31.76
CA GLU A 67 -39.18 28.69 -31.47
C GLU A 67 -38.33 29.95 -31.30
N GLN A 68 -37.21 29.85 -30.57
CA GLN A 68 -36.26 30.96 -30.40
C GLN A 68 -35.65 31.34 -31.75
N HIS A 69 -35.23 30.35 -32.54
CA HIS A 69 -34.66 30.57 -33.87
C HIS A 69 -35.66 31.23 -34.81
N LEU A 70 -36.93 30.78 -34.81
CA LEU A 70 -38.00 31.40 -35.56
C LEU A 70 -38.19 32.87 -35.15
N LYS A 71 -38.19 33.19 -33.85
CA LYS A 71 -38.29 34.58 -33.36
C LYS A 71 -37.15 35.45 -33.89
N GLU A 72 -35.92 34.92 -33.95
CA GLU A 72 -34.78 35.62 -34.53
C GLU A 72 -34.92 35.84 -36.03
N LEU A 73 -35.36 34.81 -36.78
CA LEU A 73 -35.60 34.91 -38.21
C LEU A 73 -36.69 35.92 -38.54
N VAL A 74 -37.81 35.91 -37.80
CA VAL A 74 -38.88 36.91 -37.92
C VAL A 74 -38.35 38.32 -37.69
N ARG A 75 -37.51 38.52 -36.66
CA ARG A 75 -36.87 39.82 -36.38
C ARG A 75 -35.95 40.27 -37.52
N LYS A 76 -35.14 39.36 -38.08
CA LYS A 76 -34.27 39.65 -39.23
C LYS A 76 -35.10 39.97 -40.48
N LEU A 77 -36.16 39.20 -40.75
CA LEU A 77 -37.05 39.42 -41.88
C LEU A 77 -37.71 40.80 -41.80
N ALA A 78 -38.14 41.24 -40.61
CA ALA A 78 -38.64 42.58 -40.40
C ALA A 78 -37.60 43.68 -40.71
N GLN A 79 -36.31 43.45 -40.45
CA GLN A 79 -35.23 44.39 -40.78
C GLN A 79 -34.96 44.48 -42.29
N TYR A 80 -35.09 43.36 -43.01
CA TYR A 80 -34.79 43.28 -44.45
C TYR A 80 -36.04 43.37 -45.35
N LYS A 81 -37.24 43.60 -44.79
CA LYS A 81 -38.51 43.61 -45.52
C LYS A 81 -38.51 44.57 -46.72
N ALA A 82 -37.81 45.70 -46.62
CA ALA A 82 -37.71 46.68 -47.71
C ALA A 82 -36.72 46.30 -48.83
N ALA A 83 -35.85 45.31 -48.60
CA ALA A 83 -34.81 44.88 -49.54
C ALA A 83 -35.15 43.56 -50.26
N LEU A 84 -36.28 42.92 -49.91
CA LEU A 84 -36.75 41.68 -50.51
C LEU A 84 -37.75 42.00 -51.62
N ASP A 85 -37.33 41.91 -52.89
CA ASP A 85 -38.18 42.00 -54.09
C ASP A 85 -38.97 40.68 -54.35
N SER A 86 -39.23 39.90 -53.30
CA SER A 86 -39.75 38.53 -53.42
C SER A 86 -41.27 38.49 -53.36
N ASP A 87 -41.89 37.81 -54.35
CA ASP A 87 -43.33 37.45 -54.39
C ASP A 87 -43.72 36.36 -53.36
N ALA A 88 -42.76 35.71 -52.70
CA ALA A 88 -43.06 34.72 -51.67
C ALA A 88 -43.60 35.39 -50.41
N ASP A 89 -44.76 34.94 -49.93
CA ASP A 89 -45.43 35.46 -48.73
C ASP A 89 -44.75 34.93 -47.45
N PRO A 90 -43.90 35.72 -46.78
CA PRO A 90 -43.18 35.28 -45.59
C PRO A 90 -44.11 35.07 -44.39
N GLU A 91 -45.31 35.67 -44.40
CA GLU A 91 -46.28 35.54 -43.31
C GLU A 91 -46.84 34.11 -43.27
N ASN A 92 -47.08 33.50 -44.43
CA ASN A 92 -47.51 32.10 -44.52
C ASN A 92 -46.42 31.15 -44.00
N LEU A 93 -45.15 31.36 -44.37
CA LEU A 93 -44.05 30.52 -43.89
C LEU A 93 -43.84 30.63 -42.37
N ILE A 94 -44.00 31.84 -41.81
CA ILE A 94 -43.95 32.04 -40.36
C ILE A 94 -45.10 31.31 -39.68
N ALA A 95 -46.33 31.44 -40.20
CA ALA A 95 -47.50 30.76 -39.65
C ALA A 95 -47.34 29.24 -39.71
N ASP A 96 -46.89 28.70 -40.84
CA ASP A 96 -46.64 27.27 -41.01
C ASP A 96 -45.60 26.77 -39.99
N ALA A 97 -44.46 27.47 -39.86
CA ALA A 97 -43.43 27.11 -38.88
C ALA A 97 -43.94 27.18 -37.43
N GLN A 98 -44.73 28.20 -37.08
CA GLN A 98 -45.36 28.30 -35.74
C GLN A 98 -46.28 27.10 -35.47
N THR A 99 -47.13 26.75 -36.44
CA THR A 99 -48.05 25.61 -36.29
C THR A 99 -47.32 24.28 -36.17
N GLU A 100 -46.21 24.10 -36.89
CA GLU A 100 -45.40 22.89 -36.78
C GLU A 100 -44.71 22.76 -35.42
N ILE A 101 -44.11 23.86 -34.91
CA ILE A 101 -43.48 23.90 -33.58
C ILE A 101 -44.52 23.61 -32.48
N GLU A 102 -45.68 24.27 -32.54
CA GLU A 102 -46.78 24.03 -31.59
C GLU A 102 -47.30 22.60 -31.64
N ARG A 103 -47.42 22.02 -32.84
CA ARG A 103 -47.81 20.63 -33.02
C ARG A 103 -46.79 19.68 -32.36
N LYS A 104 -45.49 19.87 -32.61
CA LYS A 104 -44.43 19.05 -32.00
C LYS A 104 -44.45 19.15 -30.48
N LYS A 105 -44.62 20.35 -29.91
CA LYS A 105 -44.72 20.53 -28.46
C LYS A 105 -45.90 19.77 -27.87
N ARG A 106 -47.09 19.92 -28.47
CA ARG A 106 -48.31 19.24 -28.00
C ARG A 106 -48.20 17.72 -28.10
N GLU A 107 -47.66 17.21 -29.21
CA GLU A 107 -47.46 15.76 -29.40
C GLU A 107 -46.48 15.18 -28.36
N ALA A 108 -45.33 15.83 -28.15
CA ALA A 108 -44.34 15.38 -27.18
C ALA A 108 -44.87 15.45 -25.74
N GLN A 109 -45.56 16.53 -25.37
CA GLN A 109 -46.17 16.67 -24.05
C GLN A 109 -47.29 15.65 -23.82
N ALA A 110 -48.18 15.44 -24.79
CA ALA A 110 -49.26 14.47 -24.70
C ALA A 110 -48.72 13.04 -24.53
N GLU A 111 -47.65 12.67 -25.24
CA GLU A 111 -47.02 11.35 -25.08
C GLU A 111 -46.40 11.19 -23.69
N ILE A 112 -45.68 12.20 -23.17
CA ILE A 112 -45.12 12.19 -21.80
C ILE A 112 -46.23 11.99 -20.76
N GLU A 113 -47.32 12.75 -20.87
CA GLU A 113 -48.46 12.61 -19.98
C GLU A 113 -49.11 11.22 -20.10
N SER A 114 -49.27 10.70 -21.31
CA SER A 114 -49.84 9.37 -21.55
C SER A 114 -49.01 8.26 -20.93
N VAL A 115 -47.68 8.23 -21.15
CA VAL A 115 -46.83 7.18 -20.55
C VAL A 115 -46.71 7.33 -19.04
N SER A 116 -46.82 8.55 -18.51
CA SER A 116 -46.83 8.78 -17.06
C SER A 116 -48.12 8.24 -16.44
N ARG A 117 -49.29 8.53 -17.04
CA ARG A 117 -50.58 7.98 -16.59
C ARG A 117 -50.61 6.46 -16.66
N GLU A 118 -50.12 5.86 -17.74
CA GLU A 118 -50.02 4.40 -17.89
C GLU A 118 -49.18 3.78 -16.76
N SER A 119 -48.02 4.38 -16.45
CA SER A 119 -47.17 3.96 -15.34
C SER A 119 -47.88 4.07 -13.99
N ASP A 120 -48.59 5.17 -13.73
CA ASP A 120 -49.28 5.39 -12.45
C ASP A 120 -50.50 4.48 -12.27
N GLU A 121 -51.23 4.17 -13.33
CA GLU A 121 -52.30 3.18 -13.33
C GLU A 121 -51.74 1.77 -13.06
N ALA A 122 -50.68 1.37 -13.76
CA ALA A 122 -50.07 0.06 -13.55
C ALA A 122 -49.50 -0.10 -12.12
N ARG A 123 -48.97 0.97 -11.52
CA ARG A 123 -48.55 0.99 -10.10
C ARG A 123 -49.72 0.85 -9.13
N ARG A 124 -50.84 1.53 -9.39
CA ARG A 124 -52.07 1.41 -8.57
C ARG A 124 -52.66 0.00 -8.64
N GLU A 125 -52.67 -0.60 -9.82
CA GLU A 125 -53.08 -2.00 -10.01
C GLU A 125 -52.14 -2.96 -9.26
N LEU A 126 -50.83 -2.79 -9.41
CA LEU A 126 -49.82 -3.58 -8.69
C LEU A 126 -50.00 -3.48 -7.18
N ARG A 127 -50.20 -2.27 -6.65
CA ARG A 127 -50.43 -2.05 -5.21
C ARG A 127 -51.64 -2.83 -4.71
N THR A 128 -52.75 -2.71 -5.45
CA THR A 128 -54.00 -3.41 -5.12
C THR A 128 -53.81 -4.93 -5.12
N ALA A 129 -53.10 -5.46 -6.12
CA ALA A 129 -52.81 -6.90 -6.23
C ALA A 129 -51.88 -7.39 -5.11
N MET A 130 -50.87 -6.59 -4.75
CA MET A 130 -49.96 -6.88 -3.64
C MET A 130 -50.69 -6.91 -2.29
N ASP A 131 -51.50 -5.90 -1.99
CA ASP A 131 -52.24 -5.83 -0.73
C ASP A 131 -53.22 -7.01 -0.61
N HIS A 132 -53.88 -7.40 -1.71
CA HIS A 132 -54.74 -8.59 -1.75
C HIS A 132 -53.97 -9.90 -1.53
N TYR A 133 -52.83 -10.08 -2.20
CA TYR A 133 -51.96 -11.25 -2.03
C TYR A 133 -51.44 -11.33 -0.58
N GLN A 134 -50.93 -10.23 -0.02
CA GLN A 134 -50.42 -10.17 1.36
C GLN A 134 -51.48 -10.52 2.39
N GLN A 135 -52.72 -10.04 2.21
CA GLN A 135 -53.82 -10.38 3.11
C GLN A 135 -54.09 -11.90 3.12
N LEU A 136 -54.25 -12.51 1.94
CA LEU A 136 -54.47 -13.95 1.82
C LEU A 136 -53.27 -14.76 2.31
N ARG A 137 -52.05 -14.28 2.05
CA ARG A 137 -50.80 -14.91 2.49
C ARG A 137 -50.72 -15.01 4.02
N ARG A 138 -51.04 -13.92 4.73
CA ARG A 138 -51.07 -13.90 6.21
C ARG A 138 -52.12 -14.86 6.77
N GLU A 139 -53.29 -14.95 6.13
CA GLU A 139 -54.32 -15.93 6.52
C GLU A 139 -53.85 -17.37 6.27
N LEU A 140 -53.16 -17.61 5.15
CA LEU A 140 -52.64 -18.92 4.79
C LEU A 140 -51.55 -19.38 5.77
N ASP A 141 -50.59 -18.52 6.11
CA ASP A 141 -49.53 -18.83 7.07
C ASP A 141 -50.09 -19.15 8.46
N ARG A 142 -51.16 -18.45 8.86
CA ARG A 142 -51.86 -18.70 10.12
C ARG A 142 -52.56 -20.06 10.15
N LEU A 143 -53.16 -20.51 9.05
CA LEU A 143 -53.98 -21.72 9.00
C LEU A 143 -53.22 -22.97 8.50
N GLN A 144 -52.22 -22.81 7.63
CA GLN A 144 -51.47 -23.87 6.97
C GLN A 144 -50.00 -23.48 6.71
N PRO A 145 -49.17 -23.36 7.77
CA PRO A 145 -47.76 -22.99 7.63
C PRO A 145 -46.97 -23.95 6.73
N GLN A 146 -47.36 -25.23 6.65
CA GLN A 146 -46.73 -26.22 5.76
C GLN A 146 -46.88 -25.93 4.26
N LEU A 147 -47.79 -25.03 3.86
CA LEU A 147 -47.90 -24.59 2.47
C LEU A 147 -47.05 -23.35 2.18
N ALA A 148 -46.42 -22.74 3.19
CA ALA A 148 -45.68 -21.51 3.02
C ALA A 148 -44.54 -21.63 2.00
N ASP A 149 -43.82 -22.76 2.00
CA ASP A 149 -42.69 -22.98 1.08
C ASP A 149 -43.09 -22.92 -0.40
N LYS A 150 -44.36 -23.25 -0.72
CA LYS A 150 -44.87 -23.25 -2.10
C LYS A 150 -44.98 -21.84 -2.69
N PHE A 151 -45.05 -20.82 -1.86
CA PHE A 151 -45.21 -19.42 -2.25
C PHE A 151 -43.90 -18.61 -2.11
N SER A 152 -42.77 -19.28 -1.87
CA SER A 152 -41.48 -18.62 -1.67
C SER A 152 -41.02 -17.76 -2.87
N ASN A 153 -41.37 -18.16 -4.09
CA ASN A 153 -41.08 -17.38 -5.29
C ASN A 153 -41.93 -16.11 -5.36
N GLU A 154 -43.22 -16.22 -5.04
CA GLU A 154 -44.16 -15.11 -4.98
C GLU A 154 -43.81 -14.14 -3.84
N ASP A 155 -43.35 -14.64 -2.70
CA ASP A 155 -42.88 -13.82 -1.58
C ASP A 155 -41.60 -13.06 -1.94
N ARG A 156 -40.70 -13.68 -2.72
CA ARG A 156 -39.54 -12.98 -3.30
C ARG A 156 -39.98 -11.90 -4.29
N LEU A 157 -40.93 -12.22 -5.17
CA LEU A 157 -41.47 -11.27 -6.13
C LEU A 157 -42.17 -10.10 -5.43
N LEU A 158 -42.89 -10.36 -4.33
CA LEU A 158 -43.52 -9.34 -3.50
C LEU A 158 -42.47 -8.37 -2.96
N TRP A 159 -41.34 -8.90 -2.46
CA TRP A 159 -40.23 -8.08 -1.97
C TRP A 159 -39.61 -7.23 -3.08
N ASP A 160 -39.39 -7.81 -4.27
CA ASP A 160 -38.89 -7.10 -5.44
C ASP A 160 -39.89 -6.01 -5.92
N ALA A 161 -41.20 -6.30 -5.87
CA ALA A 161 -42.25 -5.35 -6.23
C ALA A 161 -42.35 -4.19 -5.24
N GLU A 162 -42.17 -4.42 -3.94
CA GLU A 162 -42.14 -3.36 -2.92
C GLU A 162 -41.06 -2.31 -3.22
N MET A 163 -39.93 -2.71 -3.81
CA MET A 163 -38.88 -1.79 -4.26
C MET A 163 -39.29 -0.84 -5.40
N HIS A 164 -40.43 -1.05 -6.04
CA HIS A 164 -40.95 -0.14 -7.06
C HIS A 164 -41.73 1.03 -6.47
N PHE A 165 -42.16 0.91 -5.21
CA PHE A 165 -42.92 1.93 -4.51
C PHE A 165 -42.00 2.85 -3.69
N PRO A 166 -42.37 4.13 -3.49
CA PRO A 166 -41.56 5.07 -2.74
C PRO A 166 -41.17 4.56 -1.34
N GLY A 167 -42.08 3.89 -0.64
CA GLY A 167 -41.82 3.30 0.68
C GLY A 167 -40.74 2.20 0.66
N GLY A 168 -40.82 1.25 -0.27
CA GLY A 168 -39.82 0.18 -0.38
C GLY A 168 -38.48 0.67 -0.92
N GLN A 169 -38.48 1.66 -1.82
CA GLN A 169 -37.24 2.34 -2.23
C GLN A 169 -36.56 3.03 -1.06
N PHE A 170 -37.35 3.67 -0.20
CA PHE A 170 -36.85 4.33 1.00
C PHE A 170 -36.29 3.32 2.01
N GLN A 171 -36.98 2.21 2.25
CA GLN A 171 -36.47 1.12 3.09
C GLN A 171 -35.18 0.51 2.52
N THR A 172 -35.09 0.37 1.20
CA THR A 172 -33.89 -0.12 0.52
C THR A 172 -32.72 0.84 0.73
N LEU A 173 -32.95 2.14 0.57
CA LEU A 173 -31.96 3.18 0.87
C LEU A 173 -31.51 3.12 2.34
N ALA A 174 -32.46 2.98 3.28
CA ALA A 174 -32.14 2.89 4.70
C ALA A 174 -31.24 1.67 5.01
N ARG A 175 -31.58 0.49 4.44
CA ARG A 175 -30.76 -0.73 4.56
C ARG A 175 -29.39 -0.57 3.91
N GLU A 176 -29.32 0.07 2.74
CA GLU A 176 -28.06 0.36 2.05
C GLU A 176 -27.15 1.24 2.92
N VAL A 177 -27.70 2.33 3.49
CA VAL A 177 -26.96 3.22 4.40
C VAL A 177 -26.49 2.44 5.64
N GLU A 178 -27.36 1.63 6.24
CA GLU A 178 -27.03 0.83 7.44
C GLU A 178 -25.94 -0.22 7.16
N ALA A 179 -26.05 -0.97 6.06
CA ALA A 179 -25.03 -1.93 5.63
C ALA A 179 -23.68 -1.26 5.34
N SER A 180 -23.72 0.00 4.91
CA SER A 180 -22.54 0.76 4.53
C SER A 180 -21.78 1.40 5.69
N LEU A 181 -22.38 1.49 6.87
CA LEU A 181 -21.75 2.09 8.05
C LEU A 181 -20.38 1.47 8.37
N ASN A 182 -20.22 0.16 8.15
CA ASN A 182 -19.00 -0.58 8.51
C ASN A 182 -17.83 -0.35 7.56
N TYR A 183 -18.09 -0.07 6.28
CA TYR A 183 -17.03 0.06 5.26
C TYR A 183 -16.91 1.48 4.70
N PHE A 184 -17.84 2.38 5.01
CA PHE A 184 -17.80 3.78 4.54
C PHE A 184 -16.48 4.47 4.92
N GLY A 185 -15.96 4.21 6.12
CA GLY A 185 -14.69 4.74 6.57
C GLY A 185 -13.45 4.23 5.81
N MET A 186 -13.57 3.11 5.08
CA MET A 186 -12.50 2.55 4.25
C MET A 186 -12.45 3.14 2.84
N LEU A 187 -13.51 3.83 2.42
CA LEU A 187 -13.58 4.49 1.12
C LEU A 187 -12.66 5.73 1.08
N GLY A 188 -12.15 6.08 -0.11
CA GLY A 188 -11.42 7.33 -0.31
C GLY A 188 -12.32 8.55 -0.08
N LYS A 189 -11.74 9.71 0.25
CA LYS A 189 -12.52 10.94 0.55
C LYS A 189 -13.50 11.34 -0.57
N LEU A 190 -13.08 11.22 -1.84
CA LEU A 190 -13.94 11.50 -3.00
C LEU A 190 -15.07 10.48 -3.16
N GLU A 191 -14.80 9.21 -2.86
CA GLU A 191 -15.81 8.15 -2.86
C GLU A 191 -16.82 8.37 -1.73
N GLN A 192 -16.35 8.68 -0.52
CA GLN A 192 -17.19 9.03 0.63
C GLN A 192 -18.10 10.23 0.31
N TYR A 193 -17.54 11.28 -0.29
CA TYR A 193 -18.28 12.48 -0.70
C TYR A 193 -19.38 12.15 -1.71
N SER A 194 -19.01 11.46 -2.80
CA SER A 194 -19.94 11.12 -3.87
C SER A 194 -21.03 10.15 -3.38
N GLN A 195 -20.68 9.14 -2.59
CA GLN A 195 -21.63 8.20 -2.00
C GLN A 195 -22.64 8.91 -1.09
N LEU A 196 -22.20 9.84 -0.25
CA LEU A 196 -23.11 10.64 0.58
C LEU A 196 -24.02 11.54 -0.26
N LYS A 197 -23.50 12.17 -1.33
CA LYS A 197 -24.33 12.94 -2.28
C LYS A 197 -25.42 12.06 -2.89
N ILE A 198 -25.09 10.84 -3.31
CA ILE A 198 -26.06 9.87 -3.84
C ILE A 198 -27.15 9.57 -2.81
N TRP A 199 -26.77 9.20 -1.59
CA TRP A 199 -27.75 8.83 -0.57
C TRP A 199 -28.64 9.99 -0.14
N ILE A 200 -28.07 11.18 0.12
CA ILE A 200 -28.88 12.34 0.50
C ILE A 200 -29.75 12.83 -0.66
N GLY A 201 -29.26 12.75 -1.90
CA GLY A 201 -30.03 13.09 -3.10
C GLY A 201 -31.22 12.14 -3.26
N ARG A 202 -31.01 10.83 -3.12
CA ARG A 202 -32.10 9.83 -3.14
C ARG A 202 -33.07 10.04 -1.98
N PHE A 203 -32.57 10.32 -0.78
CA PHE A 203 -33.39 10.65 0.39
C PHE A 203 -34.32 11.85 0.09
N ARG A 204 -33.78 12.93 -0.47
CA ARG A 204 -34.53 14.15 -0.82
C ARG A 204 -35.52 13.92 -1.96
N MET A 205 -35.14 13.12 -2.95
CA MET A 205 -36.04 12.68 -4.02
C MET A 205 -37.25 11.94 -3.44
N HIS A 206 -37.05 11.03 -2.48
CA HIS A 206 -38.14 10.34 -1.78
C HIS A 206 -38.97 11.26 -0.90
N GLN A 207 -38.35 12.26 -0.26
CA GLN A 207 -39.07 13.25 0.53
C GLN A 207 -40.00 14.09 -0.37
N ALA A 208 -39.49 14.60 -1.49
CA ALA A 208 -40.26 15.40 -2.44
C ALA A 208 -41.39 14.61 -3.12
N ALA A 209 -41.20 13.31 -3.35
CA ALA A 209 -42.23 12.46 -3.95
C ALA A 209 -43.38 12.10 -3.01
N ASN A 210 -43.20 12.22 -1.68
CA ASN A 210 -44.13 11.71 -0.67
C ASN A 210 -44.78 12.79 0.20
N ASP A 211 -44.84 14.04 -0.26
CA ASP A 211 -45.24 15.23 0.53
C ASP A 211 -46.69 15.20 1.09
N GLY A 212 -47.41 14.07 1.00
CA GLY A 212 -48.75 13.89 1.58
C GLY A 212 -49.15 12.48 2.05
N GLU A 213 -48.36 11.42 1.82
CA GLU A 213 -48.80 10.02 2.06
C GLU A 213 -47.76 9.13 2.77
N MET A 214 -46.81 9.71 3.53
CA MET A 214 -45.92 8.90 4.35
C MET A 214 -46.66 8.30 5.56
N THR A 215 -46.61 6.98 5.70
CA THR A 215 -47.01 6.28 6.93
C THR A 215 -46.11 6.72 8.10
N GLU A 216 -46.63 6.68 9.33
CA GLU A 216 -45.86 7.03 10.54
C GLU A 216 -44.55 6.23 10.65
N GLU A 217 -44.58 4.94 10.27
CA GLU A 217 -43.39 4.09 10.22
C GLU A 217 -42.33 4.60 9.23
N ASN A 218 -42.76 5.02 8.03
CA ASN A 218 -41.86 5.58 7.02
C ASN A 218 -41.31 6.94 7.45
N GLN A 219 -42.09 7.74 8.17
CA GLN A 219 -41.63 9.00 8.74
C GLN A 219 -40.57 8.79 9.83
N ALA A 220 -40.77 7.82 10.73
CA ALA A 220 -39.78 7.45 11.73
C ALA A 220 -38.49 6.90 11.10
N LEU A 221 -38.61 6.04 10.09
CA LEU A 221 -37.47 5.54 9.32
C LEU A 221 -36.74 6.70 8.62
N SER A 222 -37.49 7.66 8.07
CA SER A 222 -36.95 8.86 7.41
C SER A 222 -36.09 9.70 8.35
N GLN A 223 -36.60 9.98 9.54
CA GLN A 223 -35.84 10.71 10.56
C GLN A 223 -34.57 9.95 10.98
N ARG A 224 -34.66 8.62 11.18
CA ARG A 224 -33.51 7.79 11.53
C ARG A 224 -32.44 7.78 10.44
N THR A 225 -32.82 7.55 9.18
CA THR A 225 -31.88 7.53 8.05
C THR A 225 -31.25 8.89 7.82
N PHE A 226 -32.01 9.98 7.90
CA PHE A 226 -31.44 11.33 7.83
C PHE A 226 -30.41 11.59 8.94
N HIS A 227 -30.70 11.16 10.16
CA HIS A 227 -29.77 11.25 11.28
C HIS A 227 -28.49 10.44 11.04
N GLN A 228 -28.61 9.21 10.50
CA GLN A 228 -27.47 8.38 10.12
C GLN A 228 -26.60 9.06 9.06
N LEU A 229 -27.20 9.59 7.99
CA LEU A 229 -26.48 10.32 6.93
C LEU A 229 -25.76 11.56 7.48
N LYS A 230 -26.43 12.32 8.36
CA LYS A 230 -25.83 13.49 9.03
C LYS A 230 -24.66 13.09 9.93
N THR A 231 -24.78 11.95 10.62
CA THR A 231 -23.72 11.41 11.48
C THR A 231 -22.51 10.99 10.66
N LEU A 232 -22.71 10.27 9.54
CA LEU A 232 -21.65 9.91 8.61
C LEU A 232 -20.93 11.14 8.05
N SER A 233 -21.68 12.14 7.59
CA SER A 233 -21.12 13.39 7.08
C SER A 233 -20.28 14.11 8.13
N LYS A 234 -20.74 14.18 9.39
CA LYS A 234 -20.00 14.79 10.49
C LYS A 234 -18.78 13.97 10.93
N GLN A 235 -18.88 12.64 10.96
CA GLN A 235 -17.83 11.76 11.46
C GLN A 235 -16.65 11.69 10.49
N TYR A 236 -16.93 11.60 9.19
CA TYR A 236 -15.91 11.39 8.18
C TYR A 236 -15.50 12.65 7.44
N GLU A 237 -16.22 13.78 7.64
CA GLU A 237 -15.95 15.08 7.02
C GLU A 237 -15.47 14.98 5.56
N PRO A 238 -16.29 14.41 4.65
CA PRO A 238 -15.87 14.19 3.27
C PRO A 238 -15.93 15.48 2.42
N GLY A 239 -16.58 16.53 2.92
CA GLY A 239 -16.78 17.80 2.25
C GLY A 239 -18.14 18.42 2.59
N TYR A 240 -18.34 19.66 2.18
CA TYR A 240 -19.63 20.33 2.30
C TYR A 240 -20.61 19.79 1.25
N ILE A 241 -21.80 19.37 1.70
CA ILE A 241 -22.86 18.82 0.86
C ILE A 241 -24.13 19.66 1.06
N GLU A 242 -24.50 20.45 0.05
CA GLU A 242 -25.63 21.40 0.10
C GLU A 242 -26.96 20.71 0.41
N ALA A 243 -27.13 19.47 -0.06
CA ALA A 243 -28.36 18.69 0.03
C ALA A 243 -28.80 18.36 1.48
N PHE A 244 -27.92 18.53 2.47
CA PHE A 244 -28.32 18.46 3.89
C PHE A 244 -29.13 19.66 4.36
N ARG A 245 -29.07 20.79 3.65
CA ARG A 245 -29.90 21.95 3.96
C ARG A 245 -31.33 21.72 3.53
N HIS A 246 -32.28 22.24 4.31
CA HIS A 246 -33.71 22.12 4.00
C HIS A 246 -34.14 23.06 2.86
N ASP A 247 -33.45 24.19 2.68
CA ASP A 247 -33.75 25.19 1.68
C ASP A 247 -33.09 24.93 0.31
N PHE A 248 -32.29 23.88 0.20
CA PHE A 248 -31.66 23.50 -1.06
C PHE A 248 -32.64 22.71 -1.94
N HIS A 249 -32.96 23.27 -3.10
CA HIS A 249 -33.85 22.68 -4.09
C HIS A 249 -33.08 22.54 -5.41
N THR A 250 -33.16 21.37 -6.04
CA THR A 250 -32.52 21.08 -7.32
C THR A 250 -33.29 19.96 -8.01
N ASP A 251 -32.95 19.67 -9.26
CA ASP A 251 -33.33 18.40 -9.87
C ASP A 251 -32.55 17.27 -9.19
N TRP A 252 -33.21 16.59 -8.25
CA TRP A 252 -32.61 15.50 -7.49
C TRP A 252 -32.18 14.33 -8.36
N ALA A 253 -32.84 14.09 -9.50
CA ALA A 253 -32.45 13.01 -10.40
C ALA A 253 -31.12 13.34 -11.08
N ALA A 254 -30.97 14.56 -11.61
CA ALA A 254 -29.72 15.05 -12.17
C ALA A 254 -28.60 15.08 -11.12
N TYR A 255 -28.90 15.56 -9.90
CA TYR A 255 -27.96 15.60 -8.78
C TYR A 255 -27.40 14.21 -8.42
N VAL A 256 -28.27 13.19 -8.35
CA VAL A 256 -27.85 11.81 -8.06
C VAL A 256 -27.04 11.24 -9.22
N ALA A 257 -27.43 11.50 -10.47
CA ALA A 257 -26.71 11.01 -11.64
C ALA A 257 -25.28 11.58 -11.72
N GLU A 258 -25.11 12.89 -11.49
CA GLU A 258 -23.80 13.53 -11.42
C GLU A 258 -22.94 12.93 -10.29
N ALA A 259 -23.53 12.70 -9.12
CA ALA A 259 -22.82 12.09 -7.99
C ALA A 259 -22.42 10.62 -8.27
N GLN A 260 -23.24 9.88 -9.03
CA GLN A 260 -22.90 8.53 -9.49
C GLN A 260 -21.71 8.53 -10.46
N GLU A 261 -21.66 9.47 -11.40
CA GLU A 261 -20.52 9.64 -12.29
C GLU A 261 -19.24 10.00 -11.51
N GLN A 262 -19.34 10.92 -10.54
CA GLN A 262 -18.23 11.27 -9.64
C GLN A 262 -17.72 10.06 -8.85
N LEU A 263 -18.63 9.21 -8.35
CA LEU A 263 -18.26 7.98 -7.66
C LEU A 263 -17.52 7.01 -8.58
N LEU A 264 -18.01 6.79 -9.80
CA LEU A 264 -17.36 5.91 -10.77
C LEU A 264 -15.93 6.36 -11.08
N LEU A 265 -15.74 7.67 -11.35
CA LEU A 265 -14.42 8.25 -11.58
C LEU A 265 -13.49 8.10 -10.36
N ALA A 266 -14.02 8.30 -9.15
CA ALA A 266 -13.26 8.15 -7.91
C ALA A 266 -12.81 6.70 -7.71
N THR A 267 -13.70 5.73 -7.92
CA THR A 267 -13.39 4.30 -7.79
C THR A 267 -12.41 3.81 -8.86
N GLU A 268 -12.53 4.28 -10.11
CA GLU A 268 -11.53 3.98 -11.15
C GLU A 268 -10.16 4.54 -10.78
N THR A 269 -10.11 5.77 -10.27
CA THR A 269 -8.86 6.41 -9.84
C THR A 269 -8.22 5.66 -8.68
N ALA A 270 -9.01 5.26 -7.68
CA ALA A 270 -8.56 4.47 -6.55
C ALA A 270 -8.02 3.09 -6.99
N ARG A 271 -8.69 2.44 -7.94
CA ARG A 271 -8.24 1.17 -8.52
C ARG A 271 -6.91 1.33 -9.26
N ARG A 272 -6.78 2.34 -10.13
CA ARG A 272 -5.53 2.63 -10.84
C ARG A 272 -4.39 2.90 -9.87
N SER A 273 -4.62 3.67 -8.80
CA SER A 273 -3.61 3.93 -7.78
C SER A 273 -3.12 2.65 -7.11
N LYS A 274 -4.03 1.74 -6.74
CA LYS A 274 -3.68 0.44 -6.16
C LYS A 274 -2.89 -0.43 -7.13
N ASP A 275 -3.28 -0.48 -8.39
CA ASP A 275 -2.56 -1.24 -9.43
C ASP A 275 -1.13 -0.70 -9.61
N TRP A 276 -0.96 0.63 -9.62
CA TRP A 276 0.36 1.27 -9.69
C TRP A 276 1.23 0.99 -8.45
N GLU A 277 0.66 1.04 -7.25
CA GLU A 277 1.37 0.70 -6.02
C GLU A 277 1.79 -0.77 -5.99
N GLN A 278 0.89 -1.67 -6.40
CA GLN A 278 1.19 -3.09 -6.51
C GLN A 278 2.32 -3.34 -7.52
N GLN A 279 2.25 -2.75 -8.72
CA GLN A 279 3.32 -2.86 -9.71
C GLN A 279 4.66 -2.33 -9.19
N ARG A 280 4.63 -1.23 -8.42
CA ARG A 280 5.83 -0.69 -7.79
C ARG A 280 6.41 -1.65 -6.75
N GLN A 281 5.57 -2.24 -5.90
CA GLN A 281 5.99 -3.24 -4.91
C GLN A 281 6.55 -4.49 -5.59
N GLU A 282 5.91 -4.99 -6.65
CA GLU A 282 6.39 -6.12 -7.43
C GLU A 282 7.73 -5.82 -8.12
N SER A 283 7.90 -4.61 -8.67
CA SER A 283 9.19 -4.18 -9.25
C SER A 283 10.28 -4.13 -8.18
N GLN A 284 9.98 -3.56 -7.01
CA GLN A 284 10.92 -3.52 -5.89
C GLN A 284 11.28 -4.92 -5.39
N ALA A 285 10.32 -5.83 -5.30
CA ALA A 285 10.55 -7.21 -4.91
C ALA A 285 11.46 -7.94 -5.92
N ARG A 286 11.21 -7.77 -7.23
CA ARG A 286 12.07 -8.34 -8.28
C ARG A 286 13.48 -7.76 -8.26
N ASP A 287 13.62 -6.47 -7.99
CA ASP A 287 14.94 -5.83 -7.88
C ASP A 287 15.70 -6.33 -6.65
N LEU A 288 15.02 -6.52 -5.51
CA LEU A 288 15.61 -7.12 -4.31
C LEU A 288 16.02 -8.58 -4.54
N GLU A 289 15.18 -9.36 -5.21
CA GLU A 289 15.48 -10.76 -5.57
C GLU A 289 16.69 -10.83 -6.50
N ARG A 290 16.77 -9.95 -7.51
CA ARG A 290 17.94 -9.84 -8.39
C ARG A 290 19.21 -9.45 -7.62
N GLN A 291 19.11 -8.50 -6.69
CA GLN A 291 20.24 -8.12 -5.85
C GLN A 291 20.71 -9.27 -4.95
N GLN A 292 19.78 -10.05 -4.39
CA GLN A 292 20.10 -11.23 -3.60
C GLN A 292 20.81 -12.29 -4.44
N LEU A 293 20.28 -12.63 -5.62
CA LEU A 293 20.92 -13.58 -6.54
C LEU A 293 22.32 -13.14 -6.97
N ASN A 294 22.49 -11.84 -7.30
CA ASN A 294 23.80 -11.30 -7.64
C ASN A 294 24.78 -11.38 -6.47
N ARG A 295 24.30 -11.14 -5.24
CA ARG A 295 25.13 -11.24 -4.03
C ARG A 295 25.55 -12.68 -3.76
N GLU A 296 24.63 -13.64 -3.88
CA GLU A 296 24.92 -15.07 -3.72
C GLU A 296 25.94 -15.55 -4.76
N ALA A 297 25.76 -15.17 -6.03
CA ALA A 297 26.73 -15.45 -7.08
C ALA A 297 28.11 -14.80 -6.78
N GLY A 298 28.12 -13.58 -6.25
CA GLY A 298 29.34 -12.89 -5.82
C GLY A 298 30.07 -13.60 -4.67
N LEU A 299 29.32 -14.14 -3.69
CA LEU A 299 29.89 -14.93 -2.59
C LEU A 299 30.48 -16.26 -3.09
N ALA A 300 29.79 -16.94 -4.00
CA ALA A 300 30.31 -18.17 -4.61
C ALA A 300 31.62 -17.91 -5.38
N ALA A 301 31.65 -16.85 -6.19
CA ALA A 301 32.85 -16.43 -6.91
C ALA A 301 33.99 -16.03 -5.94
N LEU A 302 33.68 -15.46 -4.77
CA LEU A 302 34.69 -15.10 -3.78
C LEU A 302 35.36 -16.35 -3.20
N GLU A 303 34.60 -17.41 -2.94
CA GLU A 303 35.17 -18.69 -2.48
C GLU A 303 36.02 -19.35 -3.57
N GLU A 304 35.61 -19.28 -4.85
CA GLU A 304 36.45 -19.73 -5.97
C GLU A 304 37.75 -18.95 -6.08
N LEU A 305 37.69 -17.62 -5.92
CA LEU A 305 38.86 -16.75 -5.91
C LEU A 305 39.83 -17.12 -4.78
N LYS A 306 39.33 -17.35 -3.56
CA LYS A 306 40.15 -17.84 -2.43
C LYS A 306 40.80 -19.18 -2.74
N ALA A 307 40.06 -20.12 -3.33
CA ALA A 307 40.56 -21.43 -3.70
C ALA A 307 41.62 -21.36 -4.82
N LEU A 308 41.48 -20.42 -5.77
CA LEU A 308 42.50 -20.15 -6.78
C LEU A 308 43.78 -19.63 -6.13
N MET A 309 43.67 -18.59 -5.29
CA MET A 309 44.80 -17.97 -4.60
C MET A 309 45.57 -18.95 -3.68
N ALA A 310 44.90 -19.96 -3.13
CA ALA A 310 45.55 -21.01 -2.35
C ALA A 310 46.35 -22.02 -3.19
N ARG A 311 46.00 -22.19 -4.48
CA ARG A 311 46.62 -23.17 -5.38
C ARG A 311 47.75 -22.59 -6.21
N THR A 312 47.63 -21.34 -6.65
CA THR A 312 48.60 -20.67 -7.53
C THR A 312 49.48 -19.69 -6.75
N SER A 313 50.80 -19.80 -6.90
CA SER A 313 51.73 -18.75 -6.48
C SER A 313 51.75 -17.63 -7.52
N LEU A 314 50.89 -16.63 -7.35
CA LEU A 314 50.99 -15.35 -8.06
C LEU A 314 52.36 -14.71 -7.71
N PRO A 315 53.17 -14.23 -8.68
CA PRO A 315 52.74 -13.41 -9.82
C PRO A 315 52.98 -14.00 -11.23
N ASP A 316 53.64 -15.16 -11.38
CA ASP A 316 54.16 -15.59 -12.70
C ASP A 316 53.21 -16.53 -13.48
N GLU A 317 52.29 -17.23 -12.81
CA GLU A 317 51.28 -18.10 -13.42
C GLU A 317 49.88 -17.80 -12.84
N GLY A 318 48.85 -17.68 -13.70
CA GLY A 318 47.44 -17.56 -13.27
C GLY A 318 46.86 -16.14 -13.09
N VAL A 319 47.60 -15.08 -13.43
CA VAL A 319 47.12 -13.68 -13.29
C VAL A 319 45.84 -13.41 -14.09
N GLU A 320 45.73 -13.92 -15.31
CA GLU A 320 44.53 -13.71 -16.13
C GLU A 320 43.29 -14.38 -15.49
N GLU A 321 43.43 -15.61 -14.99
CA GLU A 321 42.37 -16.34 -14.30
C GLU A 321 41.97 -15.64 -13.00
N PHE A 322 42.94 -15.15 -12.23
CA PHE A 322 42.71 -14.31 -11.06
C PHE A 322 41.89 -13.06 -11.39
N LEU A 323 42.26 -12.32 -12.45
CA LEU A 323 41.55 -11.12 -12.85
C LEU A 323 40.14 -11.41 -13.38
N ILE A 324 39.93 -12.54 -14.04
CA ILE A 324 38.60 -12.98 -14.49
C ILE A 324 37.70 -13.26 -13.28
N GLN A 325 38.18 -14.06 -12.34
CA GLN A 325 37.45 -14.39 -11.12
C GLN A 325 37.17 -13.14 -10.27
N LEU A 326 38.17 -12.27 -10.12
CA LEU A 326 38.03 -11.00 -9.42
C LEU A 326 36.93 -10.10 -10.03
N LYS A 327 36.80 -10.06 -11.36
CA LYS A 327 35.70 -9.32 -12.01
C LYS A 327 34.33 -9.90 -11.66
N GLN A 328 34.21 -11.22 -11.61
CA GLN A 328 32.95 -11.88 -11.24
C GLN A 328 32.57 -11.55 -9.79
N VAL A 329 33.53 -11.60 -8.86
CA VAL A 329 33.31 -11.20 -7.47
C VAL A 329 32.88 -9.74 -7.34
N VAL A 330 33.59 -8.83 -8.03
CA VAL A 330 33.25 -7.39 -8.03
C VAL A 330 31.87 -7.14 -8.61
N SER A 331 31.44 -7.91 -9.61
CA SER A 331 30.10 -7.78 -10.19
C SER A 331 28.97 -8.19 -9.24
N GLY A 332 29.22 -9.16 -8.36
CA GLY A 332 28.23 -9.66 -7.40
C GLY A 332 28.23 -8.94 -6.04
N LEU A 333 29.41 -8.76 -5.44
CA LEU A 333 29.57 -8.15 -4.10
C LEU A 333 29.82 -6.64 -4.14
N GLY A 334 30.24 -6.11 -5.29
CA GLY A 334 30.68 -4.74 -5.44
C GLY A 334 32.16 -4.56 -5.10
N ALA A 335 32.73 -3.47 -5.63
CA ALA A 335 34.15 -3.14 -5.48
C ALA A 335 34.55 -2.66 -4.07
N SER A 336 33.57 -2.47 -3.18
CA SER A 336 33.75 -1.95 -1.83
C SER A 336 33.55 -3.00 -0.74
N ASP A 337 33.37 -4.28 -1.12
CA ASP A 337 33.23 -5.35 -0.14
C ASP A 337 34.52 -5.47 0.70
N PRO A 338 34.43 -5.40 2.04
CA PRO A 338 35.61 -5.37 2.90
C PRO A 338 36.40 -6.69 2.84
N THR A 339 35.71 -7.83 2.75
CA THR A 339 36.34 -9.14 2.66
C THR A 339 37.13 -9.27 1.37
N LEU A 340 36.55 -8.78 0.27
CA LEU A 340 37.23 -8.72 -1.01
C LEU A 340 38.48 -7.83 -0.95
N LEU A 341 38.34 -6.62 -0.41
CA LEU A 341 39.44 -5.64 -0.31
C LEU A 341 40.61 -6.21 0.49
N GLU A 342 40.35 -6.82 1.64
CA GLU A 342 41.36 -7.48 2.48
C GLU A 342 42.07 -8.60 1.72
N LEU A 343 41.30 -9.47 1.04
CA LEU A 343 41.83 -10.61 0.30
C LEU A 343 42.78 -10.19 -0.83
N VAL A 344 42.44 -9.14 -1.57
CA VAL A 344 43.18 -8.73 -2.78
C VAL A 344 44.25 -7.66 -2.51
N MET A 345 44.32 -7.13 -1.28
CA MET A 345 45.26 -6.07 -0.92
C MET A 345 46.73 -6.41 -1.24
N PRO A 346 47.23 -7.63 -0.94
CA PRO A 346 48.60 -8.01 -1.27
C PRO A 346 48.92 -8.01 -2.77
N TYR A 347 47.89 -8.12 -3.62
CA TYR A 347 48.00 -8.22 -5.08
C TYR A 347 47.68 -6.92 -5.81
N ARG A 348 47.63 -5.79 -5.09
CA ARG A 348 47.33 -4.46 -5.65
C ARG A 348 48.09 -4.15 -6.93
N GLU A 349 49.40 -4.41 -6.94
CA GLU A 349 50.28 -4.06 -8.06
C GLU A 349 49.87 -4.83 -9.34
N VAL A 350 49.30 -6.03 -9.20
CA VAL A 350 48.80 -6.87 -10.30
C VAL A 350 47.44 -6.36 -10.84
N ILE A 351 46.65 -5.66 -10.01
CA ILE A 351 45.36 -5.07 -10.38
C ILE A 351 45.54 -3.76 -11.21
N SER A 352 46.78 -3.38 -11.51
CA SER A 352 47.20 -2.16 -12.17
C SER A 352 47.14 -2.20 -13.72
N GLY A 353 46.05 -2.68 -14.32
CA GLY A 353 45.97 -2.75 -15.79
C GLY A 353 44.53 -2.84 -16.26
N GLY A 354 44.09 -1.88 -17.08
CA GLY A 354 42.69 -1.60 -17.39
C GLY A 354 41.81 -2.83 -17.70
N ASN A 355 40.78 -3.06 -16.88
CA ASN A 355 39.88 -4.21 -17.04
C ASN A 355 38.59 -4.14 -16.19
N GLY A 356 37.95 -2.98 -16.04
CA GLY A 356 36.70 -2.85 -15.28
C GLY A 356 36.85 -2.81 -13.74
N LEU A 357 38.05 -3.05 -13.22
CA LEU A 357 38.37 -3.02 -11.78
C LEU A 357 38.78 -1.62 -11.25
N ARG A 358 38.45 -0.54 -11.96
CA ARG A 358 38.86 0.84 -11.60
C ARG A 358 38.30 1.27 -10.24
N ALA A 359 37.09 0.86 -9.89
CA ALA A 359 36.49 1.16 -8.60
C ALA A 359 37.23 0.43 -7.46
N LEU A 360 37.52 -0.86 -7.65
CA LEU A 360 38.26 -1.67 -6.68
C LEU A 360 39.66 -1.09 -6.44
N ARG A 361 40.38 -0.75 -7.51
CA ARG A 361 41.70 -0.11 -7.42
C ARG A 361 41.66 1.19 -6.61
N ARG A 362 40.68 2.07 -6.86
CA ARG A 362 40.53 3.32 -6.09
C ARG A 362 40.32 3.05 -4.61
N ASN A 363 39.55 2.02 -4.26
CA ASN A 363 39.33 1.64 -2.86
C ASN A 363 40.61 1.10 -2.21
N LEU A 364 41.38 0.26 -2.90
CA LEU A 364 42.68 -0.25 -2.44
C LEU A 364 43.72 0.88 -2.29
N ASP A 365 43.75 1.82 -3.23
CA ASP A 365 44.62 2.99 -3.19
C ASP A 365 44.29 3.89 -2.00
N ARG A 366 43.01 4.06 -1.69
CA ARG A 366 42.55 4.82 -0.53
C ARG A 366 42.99 4.18 0.78
N ILE A 367 42.81 2.86 0.94
CA ILE A 367 43.24 2.13 2.15
C ILE A 367 44.74 2.32 2.38
N ARG A 368 45.56 2.17 1.33
CA ARG A 368 47.02 2.37 1.43
C ARG A 368 47.41 3.82 1.74
N GLN A 369 46.69 4.80 1.19
CA GLN A 369 46.92 6.21 1.50
C GLN A 369 46.58 6.54 2.95
N GLU A 370 45.49 5.98 3.48
CA GLU A 370 45.09 6.11 4.88
C GLU A 370 46.18 5.49 5.79
N GLU A 371 46.65 4.27 5.49
CA GLU A 371 47.76 3.63 6.22
C GLU A 371 49.04 4.48 6.21
N SER A 372 49.42 5.05 5.05
CA SER A 372 50.64 5.87 4.96
C SER A 372 50.55 7.18 5.74
N LYS A 373 49.36 7.81 5.80
CA LYS A 373 49.17 9.05 6.55
C LYS A 373 49.20 8.80 8.06
N ASP A 374 48.63 7.68 8.50
CA ASP A 374 48.68 7.29 9.90
C ASP A 374 50.13 7.03 10.34
N ASP A 375 50.94 6.36 9.50
CA ASP A 375 52.36 6.15 9.78
C ASP A 375 53.16 7.48 9.88
N ASP A 376 52.97 8.42 8.94
CA ASP A 376 53.65 9.72 8.96
C ASP A 376 53.29 10.54 10.21
N THR A 377 52.01 10.59 10.58
CA THR A 377 51.56 11.31 11.79
C THR A 377 52.06 10.67 13.09
N LEU A 378 52.16 9.34 13.14
CA LEU A 378 52.74 8.64 14.27
C LEU A 378 54.24 8.89 14.36
N GLN A 379 54.96 8.94 13.24
CA GLN A 379 56.40 9.20 13.20
C GLN A 379 56.71 10.61 13.74
N GLU A 380 55.97 11.63 13.30
CA GLU A 380 56.06 12.99 13.86
C GLU A 380 55.79 13.03 15.37
N ARG A 381 54.81 12.26 15.85
CA ARG A 381 54.43 12.22 17.28
C ARG A 381 55.52 11.61 18.19
N TYR A 382 56.34 10.73 17.64
CA TYR A 382 57.35 9.95 18.38
C TYR A 382 58.81 10.31 18.02
N GLU A 383 59.05 11.46 17.38
CA GLU A 383 60.39 11.94 17.01
C GLU A 383 61.38 11.96 18.21
N ASP A 384 60.89 12.33 19.39
CA ASP A 384 61.66 12.31 20.65
C ASP A 384 62.08 10.91 21.08
N LEU A 385 61.24 9.90 20.81
CA LEU A 385 61.55 8.51 21.10
C LEU A 385 62.48 7.91 20.07
N ILE A 386 62.31 8.23 18.79
CA ILE A 386 63.18 7.75 17.71
C ILE A 386 64.64 8.03 18.06
N SER A 387 64.95 9.26 18.52
CA SER A 387 66.30 9.62 18.95
C SER A 387 66.86 8.76 20.09
N ALA A 388 65.99 8.27 20.98
CA ALA A 388 66.36 7.44 22.13
C ALA A 388 66.35 5.93 21.81
N THR A 389 65.67 5.52 20.74
CA THR A 389 65.48 4.10 20.39
C THR A 389 66.20 3.67 19.11
N GLN A 390 66.68 4.63 18.32
CA GLN A 390 67.35 4.36 17.06
C GLN A 390 68.54 3.42 17.27
N GLY A 391 68.57 2.34 16.50
CA GLY A 391 69.66 1.37 16.53
C GLY A 391 69.62 0.38 17.70
N LEU A 392 68.61 0.43 18.58
CA LEU A 392 68.48 -0.54 19.67
C LEU A 392 68.01 -1.91 19.16
N ARG A 393 68.57 -2.98 19.73
CA ARG A 393 68.07 -4.35 19.57
C ARG A 393 67.06 -4.65 20.66
N VAL A 394 65.79 -4.68 20.29
CA VAL A 394 64.66 -4.80 21.21
C VAL A 394 64.14 -6.23 21.21
N LEU A 395 63.90 -6.75 22.42
CA LEU A 395 63.22 -8.02 22.62
C LEU A 395 61.85 -7.79 23.23
N MET A 396 60.79 -8.17 22.51
CA MET A 396 59.41 -8.10 22.99
C MET A 396 58.89 -9.50 23.35
N ILE A 397 58.34 -9.64 24.56
CA ILE A 397 57.93 -10.93 25.13
C ILE A 397 56.44 -10.94 25.43
N GLY A 398 55.75 -11.98 24.97
CA GLY A 398 54.32 -12.21 25.22
C GLY A 398 53.45 -11.97 23.98
N GLY A 399 52.19 -12.40 24.04
CA GLY A 399 51.22 -12.25 22.96
C GLY A 399 51.48 -13.19 21.78
N SER A 400 50.68 -13.03 20.72
CA SER A 400 50.91 -13.71 19.44
C SER A 400 51.70 -12.79 18.51
N VAL A 401 52.71 -13.35 17.85
CA VAL A 401 53.55 -12.60 16.90
C VAL A 401 52.70 -12.14 15.73
N ARG A 402 52.57 -10.82 15.59
CA ARG A 402 51.94 -10.17 14.44
C ARG A 402 53.03 -9.46 13.65
N GLU A 403 53.41 -10.05 12.53
CA GLU A 403 54.58 -9.63 11.76
C GLU A 403 54.41 -8.23 11.14
N ASP A 404 53.18 -7.86 10.79
CA ASP A 404 52.78 -6.51 10.40
C ASP A 404 53.07 -5.51 11.53
N VAL A 405 52.54 -5.75 12.73
CA VAL A 405 52.75 -4.86 13.88
C VAL A 405 54.21 -4.83 14.29
N ARG A 406 54.92 -5.97 14.25
CA ARG A 406 56.36 -6.04 14.52
C ARG A 406 57.14 -5.11 13.58
N ARG A 407 56.85 -5.18 12.27
CA ARG A 407 57.49 -4.34 11.27
C ARG A 407 57.13 -2.87 11.45
N THR A 408 55.87 -2.55 11.74
CA THR A 408 55.43 -1.19 12.04
C THR A 408 56.17 -0.63 13.24
N LEU A 409 56.23 -1.35 14.36
CA LEU A 409 56.96 -0.92 15.55
C LEU A 409 58.47 -0.77 15.28
N GLN A 410 59.08 -1.74 14.60
CA GLN A 410 60.51 -1.68 14.24
C GLN A 410 60.82 -0.46 13.37
N ARG A 411 59.98 -0.19 12.37
CA ARG A 411 60.14 0.96 11.48
C ARG A 411 59.87 2.28 12.19
N LEU A 412 58.76 2.37 12.92
CA LEU A 412 58.29 3.60 13.56
C LEU A 412 59.26 4.13 14.61
N PHE A 413 59.90 3.23 15.38
CA PHE A 413 60.85 3.60 16.43
C PHE A 413 62.32 3.41 16.00
N GLU A 414 62.56 3.13 14.72
CA GLU A 414 63.89 2.88 14.12
C GLU A 414 64.78 1.89 14.90
N PHE A 415 64.19 0.82 15.42
CA PHE A 415 64.96 -0.25 16.06
C PHE A 415 65.85 -0.94 15.01
N ASP A 416 67.11 -1.25 15.36
CA ASP A 416 67.99 -2.08 14.51
C ASP A 416 67.33 -3.45 14.28
N LYS A 417 66.80 -4.02 15.36
CA LYS A 417 66.10 -5.29 15.35
C LYS A 417 65.03 -5.34 16.42
N LEU A 418 63.83 -5.82 16.07
CA LEU A 418 62.77 -6.16 17.02
C LEU A 418 62.47 -7.66 16.94
N ASP A 419 62.98 -8.42 17.90
CA ASP A 419 62.65 -9.83 18.07
C ASP A 419 61.39 -9.95 18.95
N TRP A 420 60.33 -10.55 18.41
CA TRP A 420 59.07 -10.77 19.14
C TRP A 420 58.89 -12.25 19.43
N GLU A 421 58.98 -12.59 20.71
CA GLU A 421 58.96 -13.95 21.21
C GLU A 421 57.61 -14.25 21.92
N PRO A 422 56.77 -15.15 21.37
CA PRO A 422 55.50 -15.48 21.99
C PRO A 422 55.77 -16.32 23.24
N TYR A 423 55.22 -15.91 24.37
CA TYR A 423 55.41 -16.63 25.62
C TYR A 423 54.24 -17.59 25.87
N GLU A 424 54.56 -18.87 26.00
CA GLU A 424 53.62 -19.92 26.40
C GLU A 424 54.05 -20.46 27.77
N ASP A 425 53.15 -20.47 28.76
CA ASP A 425 53.43 -20.94 30.14
C ASP A 425 54.04 -22.35 30.19
N ALA A 426 53.83 -23.16 29.15
CA ALA A 426 54.28 -24.56 29.06
C ALA A 426 55.75 -24.75 28.67
N LYS A 427 56.55 -23.70 28.40
CA LYS A 427 57.93 -23.83 27.88
C LYS A 427 58.99 -23.08 28.73
N PRO A 428 59.38 -23.60 29.92
CA PRO A 428 60.40 -22.97 30.78
C PRO A 428 61.76 -22.74 30.09
N ALA A 429 62.16 -23.63 29.18
CA ALA A 429 63.43 -23.53 28.45
C ALA A 429 63.54 -22.27 27.56
N MET A 430 62.40 -21.71 27.14
CA MET A 430 62.36 -20.46 26.39
C MET A 430 62.83 -19.29 27.25
N LEU A 431 62.40 -19.25 28.51
CA LEU A 431 62.82 -18.22 29.47
C LEU A 431 64.31 -18.31 29.75
N ASP A 432 64.88 -19.52 29.88
CA ASP A 432 66.32 -19.73 30.02
C ASP A 432 67.12 -19.26 28.78
N SER A 433 66.54 -19.37 27.58
CA SER A 433 67.14 -18.83 26.35
C SER A 433 67.11 -17.29 26.33
N ILE A 434 66.00 -16.69 26.76
CA ILE A 434 65.88 -15.23 26.91
C ILE A 434 66.89 -14.71 27.93
N GLU A 435 67.00 -15.34 29.10
CA GLU A 435 67.99 -14.95 30.11
C GLU A 435 69.43 -15.01 29.59
N ARG A 436 69.77 -16.04 28.82
CA ARG A 436 71.08 -16.15 28.17
C ARG A 436 71.31 -15.00 27.18
N ARG A 437 70.31 -14.62 26.38
CA ARG A 437 70.40 -13.47 25.48
C ARG A 437 70.63 -12.15 26.23
N VAL A 438 69.93 -11.95 27.34
CA VAL A 438 70.08 -10.76 28.21
C VAL A 438 71.47 -10.72 28.85
N ARG A 439 71.95 -11.84 29.43
CA ARG A 439 73.29 -11.93 30.05
C ARG A 439 74.43 -11.72 29.07
N ASN A 440 74.24 -12.09 27.80
CA ASN A 440 75.25 -11.94 26.77
C ASN A 440 75.19 -10.56 26.08
N HIS A 441 74.43 -9.59 26.61
CA HIS A 441 74.20 -8.27 26.00
C HIS A 441 73.77 -8.34 24.52
N GLY A 442 72.96 -9.35 24.19
CA GLY A 442 72.41 -9.51 22.83
C GLY A 442 71.21 -8.60 22.54
N VAL A 443 70.70 -7.92 23.56
CA VAL A 443 69.53 -7.04 23.53
C VAL A 443 69.84 -5.77 24.32
N ASP A 444 69.33 -4.64 23.86
CA ASP A 444 69.55 -3.32 24.46
C ASP A 444 68.31 -2.81 25.20
N LEU A 445 67.14 -3.40 24.92
CA LEU A 445 65.86 -3.08 25.57
C LEU A 445 64.96 -4.32 25.62
N VAL A 446 64.28 -4.54 26.75
CA VAL A 446 63.28 -5.60 26.90
C VAL A 446 61.90 -5.00 27.12
N LEU A 447 60.93 -5.38 26.28
CA LEU A 447 59.52 -5.02 26.38
C LEU A 447 58.70 -6.24 26.80
N ILE A 448 57.96 -6.13 27.89
CA ILE A 448 57.14 -7.22 28.43
C ILE A 448 55.66 -6.87 28.28
N LEU A 449 54.90 -7.67 27.51
CA LEU A 449 53.47 -7.47 27.32
C LEU A 449 52.67 -8.08 28.48
N LYS A 450 52.40 -7.27 29.52
CA LYS A 450 51.84 -7.73 30.80
C LYS A 450 50.56 -8.56 30.67
N SER A 451 49.69 -8.23 29.71
CA SER A 451 48.41 -8.93 29.52
C SER A 451 48.55 -10.37 29.02
N PHE A 452 49.73 -10.78 28.56
CA PHE A 452 49.94 -12.06 27.88
C PHE A 452 51.02 -12.93 28.52
N ILE A 453 51.48 -12.57 29.73
CA ILE A 453 52.54 -13.26 30.45
C ILE A 453 52.18 -13.38 31.94
N GLY A 454 52.45 -14.53 32.54
CA GLY A 454 52.28 -14.74 33.98
C GLY A 454 53.26 -13.92 34.83
N HIS A 455 52.94 -13.74 36.11
CA HIS A 455 53.73 -12.92 37.06
C HIS A 455 55.20 -13.37 37.23
N HIS A 456 55.50 -14.64 36.95
CA HIS A 456 56.85 -15.20 37.08
C HIS A 456 57.84 -14.69 36.02
N VAL A 457 57.37 -14.30 34.83
CA VAL A 457 58.25 -13.75 33.77
C VAL A 457 58.89 -12.42 34.21
N PRO A 458 58.14 -11.38 34.65
CA PRO A 458 58.74 -10.13 35.08
C PRO A 458 59.50 -10.28 36.40
N GLU A 459 59.05 -11.13 37.33
CA GLU A 459 59.79 -11.42 38.58
C GLU A 459 61.19 -11.96 38.32
N ARG A 460 61.34 -12.74 37.25
CA ARG A 460 62.61 -13.36 36.88
C ARG A 460 63.49 -12.45 36.00
N LEU A 461 62.90 -11.79 34.99
CA LEU A 461 63.65 -10.98 34.04
C LEU A 461 64.03 -9.59 34.58
N ARG A 462 63.19 -8.95 35.41
CA ARG A 462 63.47 -7.58 35.87
C ARG A 462 64.75 -7.47 36.70
N PRO A 463 64.99 -8.32 37.73
CA PRO A 463 66.24 -8.27 38.49
C PRO A 463 67.47 -8.55 37.62
N LEU A 464 67.33 -9.44 36.63
CA LEU A 464 68.40 -9.76 35.70
C LEU A 464 68.74 -8.56 34.79
N CYS A 465 67.72 -7.91 34.23
CA CYS A 465 67.91 -6.73 33.38
C CYS A 465 68.53 -5.57 34.20
N GLU A 466 68.08 -5.37 35.44
CA GLU A 466 68.63 -4.37 36.36
C GLU A 466 70.12 -4.63 36.67
N GLN A 467 70.51 -5.88 36.92
CA GLN A 467 71.92 -6.26 37.11
C GLN A 467 72.79 -6.00 35.87
N GLN A 468 72.23 -6.10 34.66
CA GLN A 468 72.93 -5.88 33.40
C GLN A 468 72.83 -4.43 32.89
N GLY A 469 72.12 -3.56 33.60
CA GLY A 469 71.89 -2.18 33.16
C GLY A 469 70.99 -2.05 31.92
N ILE A 470 70.18 -3.07 31.62
CA ILE A 470 69.27 -3.09 30.46
C ILE A 470 67.89 -2.62 30.91
N PRO A 471 67.29 -1.59 30.28
CA PRO A 471 65.92 -1.19 30.61
C PRO A 471 64.92 -2.33 30.32
N CYS A 472 64.06 -2.60 31.31
CA CYS A 472 63.02 -3.62 31.21
C CYS A 472 61.66 -2.98 31.47
N LEU A 473 60.91 -2.74 30.40
CA LEU A 473 59.67 -1.95 30.43
C LEU A 473 58.45 -2.86 30.27
N MET A 474 57.42 -2.59 31.07
CA MET A 474 56.15 -3.31 30.98
C MET A 474 55.14 -2.52 30.15
N VAL A 475 54.63 -3.14 29.09
CA VAL A 475 53.51 -2.63 28.32
C VAL A 475 52.23 -3.13 28.99
N GLU A 476 51.53 -2.21 29.65
CA GLU A 476 50.40 -2.53 30.54
C GLU A 476 49.16 -3.01 29.78
N ARG A 477 48.90 -2.47 28.57
CA ARG A 477 47.72 -2.78 27.76
C ARG A 477 48.08 -2.75 26.27
N GLY A 478 47.74 -3.82 25.55
CA GLY A 478 47.95 -3.89 24.10
C GLY A 478 49.42 -3.89 23.68
N TYR A 479 49.65 -3.87 22.37
CA TYR A 479 50.97 -3.84 21.75
C TYR A 479 51.00 -2.95 20.49
N GLY A 480 50.05 -2.01 20.38
CA GLY A 480 50.01 -1.04 19.29
C GLY A 480 51.08 0.05 19.44
N PRO A 481 51.39 0.78 18.35
CA PRO A 481 52.33 1.91 18.34
C PRO A 481 52.14 2.87 19.50
N THR A 482 50.89 3.23 19.81
CA THR A 482 50.59 4.19 20.88
C THR A 482 50.99 3.70 22.25
N GLN A 483 50.62 2.46 22.60
CA GLN A 483 50.87 1.91 23.93
C GLN A 483 52.35 1.60 24.14
N VAL A 484 53.01 1.08 23.09
CA VAL A 484 54.45 0.87 23.10
C VAL A 484 55.17 2.20 23.23
N GLY A 485 54.81 3.22 22.43
CA GLY A 485 55.39 4.56 22.49
C GLY A 485 55.25 5.22 23.86
N GLU A 486 54.07 5.15 24.50
CA GLU A 486 53.86 5.70 25.85
C GLU A 486 54.69 4.98 26.93
N THR A 487 54.89 3.66 26.78
CA THR A 487 55.74 2.88 27.68
C THR A 487 57.21 3.24 27.49
N LEU A 488 57.69 3.34 26.24
CA LEU A 488 59.05 3.80 25.91
C LEU A 488 59.29 5.20 26.46
N ARG A 489 58.37 6.14 26.24
CA ARG A 489 58.46 7.52 26.72
C ARG A 489 58.58 7.61 28.24
N ARG A 490 57.79 6.82 28.97
CA ARG A 490 57.88 6.78 30.43
C ARG A 490 59.16 6.11 30.94
N GLY A 491 59.64 5.09 30.24
CA GLY A 491 60.78 4.29 30.69
C GLY A 491 62.14 4.88 30.34
N LEU A 492 62.27 5.50 29.17
CA LEU A 492 63.55 5.97 28.64
C LEU A 492 63.75 7.47 28.84
N LEU A 493 62.70 8.29 28.68
CA LEU A 493 62.84 9.75 28.73
C LEU A 493 62.56 10.37 30.11
N LYS A 494 61.84 9.68 31.02
CA LYS A 494 61.61 10.20 32.40
C LYS A 494 62.70 9.78 33.40
N SER A 495 63.60 8.90 32.99
CA SER A 495 64.68 8.37 33.83
C SER A 495 66.04 9.02 33.53
N ALA A 496 66.10 9.87 32.51
CA ALA A 496 67.17 10.85 32.26
C ALA A 496 66.78 12.19 32.90
#